data_AF-A0A177A644-F1
#
_entry.id   AF-A0A177A644-F1
#
_cell.length_a   1.000
_cell.length_b   1.000
_cell.length_c   1.000
_cell.angle_alpha   90.00
_cell.angle_beta   90.00
_cell.angle_gamma   90.00
#
_symmetry.space_group_name_H-M   'P 1'
#
loop_
_entity.id
_entity.type
_entity.pdbx_description
1 polymer ?
#
loop_
_entity_poly.entity_id
_entity_poly.type
_entity_poly.pdbx_seq_one_letter_code
_entity_poly.pdbx_strand_id
1 'polypeptide(L)'
;MQWYVRPGPLTIKQNELECHGIKVPEIQTTPDASLYMRELINQSILGLRDQSYAIADEKTCHEAYLSLMSLQAITPQMVKAEFLRGPFKLYNPDIRLGNIIADADYKIKAFIDWDFCYVAPAQFLFSPPLGLTPLDMLECNDVLSGLMEECMDNGTFWYNQAVQESTFWQSMLERLWTFKATPEVQDPPDMAGFIQLKLEQYREKWI
;
A
#
# COMPACT_ATOMS: atom_id res chain seq x y z
N MET A 1 -5.61 10.12 -31.22
CA MET A 1 -5.58 9.76 -29.79
C MET A 1 -4.81 10.85 -29.06
N GLN A 2 -5.45 11.57 -28.15
CA GLN A 2 -4.85 12.70 -27.43
C GLN A 2 -4.56 12.22 -26.01
N TRP A 3 -3.28 12.10 -25.66
CA TRP A 3 -2.85 11.72 -24.32
C TRP A 3 -2.80 12.97 -23.46
N TYR A 4 -3.35 12.89 -22.25
CA TYR A 4 -3.28 13.96 -21.25
C TYR A 4 -2.53 13.42 -20.04
N VAL A 5 -1.57 14.20 -19.55
CA VAL A 5 -0.87 13.90 -18.31
C VAL A 5 -1.75 14.42 -17.18
N ARG A 6 -2.22 13.54 -16.30
CA ARG A 6 -2.96 13.94 -15.09
C ARG A 6 -1.98 14.43 -14.04
N PRO A 7 -2.33 15.44 -13.23
CA PRO A 7 -1.57 15.79 -12.04
C PRO A 7 -1.74 14.69 -10.98
N GLY A 8 -0.63 14.14 -10.49
CA GLY A 8 -0.63 13.14 -9.41
C GLY A 8 0.03 11.81 -9.78
N PRO A 9 0.38 10.99 -8.79
CA PRO A 9 0.93 9.65 -8.99
C PRO A 9 -0.07 8.71 -9.67
N LEU A 10 0.30 8.07 -10.78
CA LEU A 10 -0.44 6.93 -11.32
C LEU A 10 0.03 5.65 -10.60
N THR A 11 -0.67 5.25 -9.55
CA THR A 11 -0.36 4.02 -8.83
C THR A 11 -0.98 2.80 -9.53
N ILE A 12 -0.38 1.61 -9.35
CA ILE A 12 -0.98 0.34 -9.80
C ILE A 12 -2.41 0.21 -9.26
N LYS A 13 -2.58 0.49 -7.97
CA LYS A 13 -3.86 0.50 -7.26
C LYS A 13 -4.89 1.42 -7.93
N GLN A 14 -4.51 2.66 -8.27
CA GLN A 14 -5.39 3.57 -8.98
C GLN A 14 -5.79 3.00 -10.35
N ASN A 15 -4.84 2.46 -11.11
CA ASN A 15 -5.12 1.85 -12.41
C ASN A 15 -6.07 0.65 -12.30
N GLU A 16 -5.87 -0.23 -11.32
CA GLU A 16 -6.75 -1.38 -11.05
C GLU A 16 -8.19 -0.93 -10.74
N LEU A 17 -8.34 0.09 -9.90
CA LEU A 17 -9.65 0.65 -9.54
C LEU A 17 -10.33 1.31 -10.75
N GLU A 18 -9.60 2.11 -11.52
CA GLU A 18 -10.13 2.77 -12.72
C GLU A 18 -10.49 1.76 -13.82
N CYS A 19 -9.75 0.66 -13.97
CA CYS A 19 -10.09 -0.45 -14.89
C CYS A 19 -11.42 -1.13 -14.53
N HIS A 20 -11.79 -1.14 -13.25
CA HIS A 20 -13.08 -1.64 -12.77
C HIS A 20 -14.19 -0.57 -12.80
N GLY A 21 -13.92 0.61 -13.38
CA GLY A 21 -14.91 1.69 -13.50
C GLY A 21 -15.07 2.53 -12.24
N ILE A 22 -14.21 2.35 -11.23
CA ILE A 22 -14.22 3.17 -10.02
C ILE A 22 -13.45 4.45 -10.30
N LYS A 23 -14.12 5.58 -10.14
CA LYS A 23 -13.45 6.86 -10.21
C LYS A 23 -12.68 7.12 -8.92
N VAL A 24 -11.36 6.95 -8.98
CA VAL A 24 -10.46 7.31 -7.90
C VAL A 24 -10.26 8.83 -7.88
N PRO A 25 -10.40 9.50 -6.72
CA PRO A 25 -10.02 10.91 -6.60
C PRO A 25 -8.55 11.10 -6.97
N GLU A 26 -8.24 12.13 -7.76
CA GLU A 26 -6.84 12.46 -8.04
C GLU A 26 -6.14 12.85 -6.73
N ILE A 27 -5.00 12.21 -6.45
CA ILE A 27 -4.13 12.64 -5.37
C ILE A 27 -3.59 14.01 -5.76
N GLN A 28 -4.12 15.07 -5.13
CA GLN A 28 -3.62 16.42 -5.35
C GLN A 28 -2.13 16.46 -5.08
N THR A 29 -1.36 17.12 -5.96
CA THR A 29 0.06 17.38 -5.74
C THR A 29 0.23 18.09 -4.41
N THR A 30 0.73 17.39 -3.41
CA THR A 30 0.93 17.88 -2.06
C THR A 30 2.38 17.68 -1.65
N PRO A 31 3.03 18.69 -1.05
CA PRO A 31 4.32 18.47 -0.41
C PRO A 31 4.16 17.77 0.95
N ASP A 32 2.95 17.50 1.42
CA ASP A 32 2.68 16.84 2.71
C ASP A 32 2.63 15.32 2.57
N ALA A 33 3.67 14.62 3.05
CA ALA A 33 3.77 13.18 2.98
C ALA A 33 2.66 12.46 3.78
N SER A 34 2.17 13.06 4.89
CA SER A 34 1.08 12.46 5.67
C SER A 34 -0.23 12.52 4.90
N LEU A 35 -0.52 13.64 4.24
CA LEU A 35 -1.69 13.75 3.38
C LEU A 35 -1.60 12.79 2.19
N TYR A 36 -0.42 12.67 1.59
CA TYR A 36 -0.17 11.75 0.48
C TYR A 36 -0.44 10.29 0.88
N MET A 37 0.13 9.84 2.00
CA MET A 37 -0.06 8.46 2.49
C MET A 37 -1.52 8.19 2.88
N ARG A 38 -2.21 9.16 3.50
CA ARG A 38 -3.65 9.05 3.79
C ARG A 38 -4.48 8.86 2.53
N GLU A 39 -4.11 9.51 1.44
CA GLU A 39 -4.84 9.37 0.17
C GLU A 39 -4.60 7.99 -0.47
N LEU A 40 -3.39 7.43 -0.38
CA LEU A 40 -3.15 6.04 -0.77
C LEU A 40 -3.98 5.04 0.05
N ILE A 41 -4.14 5.29 1.35
CA ILE A 41 -5.01 4.47 2.20
C ILE A 41 -6.49 4.65 1.80
N ASN A 42 -6.92 5.87 1.44
CA ASN A 42 -8.27 6.10 0.91
C ASN A 42 -8.52 5.30 -0.37
N GLN A 43 -7.54 5.21 -1.27
CA GLN A 43 -7.64 4.33 -2.45
C GLN A 43 -7.84 2.86 -2.03
N SER A 44 -7.13 2.37 -1.01
CA SER A 44 -7.36 1.03 -0.47
C SER A 44 -8.76 0.86 0.10
N ILE A 45 -9.29 1.85 0.82
CA ILE A 45 -10.64 1.80 1.39
C ILE A 45 -11.69 1.79 0.26
N LEU A 46 -11.49 2.59 -0.79
CA LEU A 46 -12.35 2.59 -1.98
C LEU A 46 -12.33 1.23 -2.68
N GLY A 47 -11.14 0.63 -2.87
CA GLY A 47 -11.01 -0.71 -3.43
C GLY A 47 -11.61 -1.80 -2.55
N LEU A 48 -11.44 -1.69 -1.24
CA LEU A 48 -12.09 -2.59 -0.29
C LEU A 48 -13.61 -2.48 -0.40
N ARG A 49 -14.16 -1.28 -0.63
CA ARG A 49 -15.59 -1.03 -0.84
C ARG A 49 -16.09 -1.38 -2.24
N ASP A 50 -15.19 -1.64 -3.18
CA ASP A 50 -15.53 -1.95 -4.56
C ASP A 50 -16.15 -3.35 -4.73
N GLN A 51 -16.88 -3.56 -5.81
CA GLN A 51 -17.48 -4.86 -6.12
C GLN A 51 -16.49 -5.92 -6.64
N SER A 52 -15.27 -5.55 -7.05
CA SER A 52 -14.31 -6.50 -7.63
C SER A 52 -13.68 -7.45 -6.60
N TYR A 53 -13.54 -7.05 -5.34
CA TYR A 53 -12.91 -7.86 -4.28
C TYR A 53 -13.96 -8.60 -3.44
N ALA A 54 -14.18 -9.87 -3.73
CA ALA A 54 -15.06 -10.73 -2.94
C ALA A 54 -14.35 -11.20 -1.67
N ILE A 55 -15.04 -11.09 -0.53
CA ILE A 55 -14.55 -11.50 0.79
C ILE A 55 -15.50 -12.58 1.32
N ALA A 56 -14.92 -13.70 1.75
CA ALA A 56 -15.66 -14.92 2.03
C ALA A 56 -16.53 -14.85 3.29
N ASP A 57 -16.13 -14.03 4.27
CA ASP A 57 -16.77 -14.00 5.57
C ASP A 57 -16.78 -12.60 6.20
N GLU A 58 -17.72 -12.41 7.12
CA GLU A 58 -17.98 -11.17 7.83
C GLU A 58 -16.76 -10.71 8.65
N LYS A 59 -16.09 -11.63 9.33
CA LYS A 59 -14.96 -11.32 10.19
C LYS A 59 -13.81 -10.75 9.38
N THR A 60 -13.42 -11.41 8.29
CA THR A 60 -12.36 -10.93 7.38
C THR A 60 -12.70 -9.56 6.79
N CYS A 61 -13.97 -9.34 6.43
CA CYS A 61 -14.44 -8.06 5.89
C CYS A 61 -14.30 -6.92 6.92
N HIS A 62 -14.75 -7.17 8.15
CA HIS A 62 -14.68 -6.24 9.27
C HIS A 62 -13.24 -5.93 9.65
N GLU A 63 -12.41 -6.95 9.82
CA GLU A 63 -10.99 -6.81 10.16
C GLU A 63 -10.22 -6.05 9.08
N ALA A 64 -10.47 -6.29 7.79
CA ALA A 64 -9.83 -5.57 6.70
C ALA A 64 -10.20 -4.08 6.69
N TYR A 65 -11.46 -3.75 6.97
CA TYR A 65 -11.89 -2.35 7.04
C TYR A 65 -11.27 -1.64 8.24
N LEU A 66 -11.38 -2.22 9.45
CA LEU A 66 -10.81 -1.63 10.67
C LEU A 66 -9.30 -1.44 10.53
N SER A 67 -8.62 -2.41 9.95
CA SER A 67 -7.20 -2.35 9.60
C SER A 67 -6.81 -1.10 8.80
N LEU A 68 -7.52 -0.81 7.71
CA LEU A 68 -7.26 0.37 6.88
C LEU A 68 -7.57 1.68 7.62
N MET A 69 -8.63 1.69 8.41
CA MET A 69 -8.96 2.85 9.25
C MET A 69 -7.93 3.09 10.34
N SER A 70 -7.41 2.02 10.97
CA SER A 70 -6.33 2.08 11.95
C SER A 70 -5.06 2.63 11.32
N LEU A 71 -4.67 2.17 10.13
CA LEU A 71 -3.55 2.74 9.36
C LEU A 71 -3.72 4.23 9.12
N GLN A 72 -4.92 4.65 8.71
CA GLN A 72 -5.22 6.05 8.48
C GLN A 72 -5.06 6.87 9.77
N ALA A 73 -5.56 6.36 10.90
CA ALA A 73 -5.50 7.02 12.19
C ALA A 73 -4.07 7.20 12.71
N ILE A 74 -3.18 6.23 12.50
CA ILE A 74 -1.79 6.30 12.96
C ILE A 74 -0.86 7.06 12.00
N THR A 75 -1.29 7.37 10.78
CA THR A 75 -0.45 8.01 9.74
C THR A 75 0.35 9.22 10.25
N PRO A 76 -0.21 10.18 11.03
CA PRO A 76 0.55 11.31 11.54
C PRO A 76 1.73 10.92 12.46
N GLN A 77 1.69 9.73 13.07
CA GLN A 77 2.75 9.21 13.95
C GLN A 77 3.82 8.45 13.17
N MET A 78 3.52 8.05 11.93
CA MET A 78 4.38 7.21 11.10
C MET A 78 5.23 8.02 10.12
N VAL A 79 4.83 9.24 9.81
CA VAL A 79 5.62 10.15 8.97
C VAL A 79 6.59 10.93 9.85
N LYS A 80 7.90 10.68 9.70
CA LYS A 80 8.91 11.44 10.45
C LYS A 80 8.87 12.92 10.03
N ALA A 81 9.10 13.82 10.99
CA ALA A 81 9.05 15.28 10.74
C ALA A 81 9.97 15.72 9.60
N GLU A 82 11.14 15.10 9.47
CA GLU A 82 12.10 15.34 8.39
C GLU A 82 11.62 14.91 6.99
N PHE A 83 10.64 14.01 6.90
CA PHE A 83 10.03 13.54 5.65
C PHE A 83 8.66 14.17 5.39
N LEU A 84 8.08 14.89 6.36
CA LEU A 84 6.74 15.46 6.25
C LEU A 84 6.58 16.37 5.02
N ARG A 85 7.61 17.15 4.69
CA ARG A 85 7.64 18.07 3.54
C ARG A 85 8.48 17.57 2.36
N GLY A 86 8.82 16.28 2.36
CA GLY A 86 9.77 15.67 1.43
C GLY A 86 11.11 15.33 2.11
N PRO A 87 12.08 14.78 1.37
CA PRO A 87 12.11 14.70 -0.09
C PRO A 87 11.10 13.70 -0.66
N PHE A 88 10.65 13.98 -1.88
CA PHE A 88 9.93 13.03 -2.72
C PHE A 88 10.89 12.49 -3.78
N LYS A 89 10.75 11.21 -4.13
CA LYS A 89 11.64 10.49 -5.06
C LYS A 89 10.83 9.74 -6.10
N LEU A 90 11.45 9.49 -7.25
CA LEU A 90 10.89 8.55 -8.22
C LEU A 90 10.88 7.17 -7.57
N TYR A 91 9.72 6.54 -7.53
CA TYR A 91 9.46 5.26 -6.93
C TYR A 91 8.90 4.32 -7.98
N ASN A 92 9.46 3.11 -8.08
CA ASN A 92 8.92 2.04 -8.90
C ASN A 92 8.37 0.94 -7.97
N PRO A 93 7.04 0.72 -7.92
CA PRO A 93 6.45 -0.30 -7.07
C PRO A 93 6.71 -1.74 -7.56
N ASP A 94 7.04 -1.94 -8.84
CA ASP A 94 7.13 -3.26 -9.48
C ASP A 94 8.59 -3.73 -9.70
N ILE A 95 9.47 -3.48 -8.71
CA ILE A 95 10.84 -4.01 -8.71
C ILE A 95 10.82 -5.48 -8.24
N ARG A 96 10.18 -6.33 -9.03
CA ARG A 96 10.21 -7.79 -8.90
C ARG A 96 11.41 -8.36 -9.66
N LEU A 97 11.84 -9.59 -9.33
CA LEU A 97 12.98 -10.24 -9.98
C LEU A 97 12.87 -10.31 -11.51
N GLY A 98 11.66 -10.48 -12.05
CA GLY A 98 11.41 -10.49 -13.50
C GLY A 98 11.69 -9.15 -14.21
N ASN A 99 11.75 -8.04 -13.48
CA ASN A 99 11.99 -6.70 -13.99
C ASN A 99 13.43 -6.22 -13.77
N ILE A 100 14.33 -7.12 -13.35
CA ILE A 100 15.76 -6.85 -13.14
C ILE A 100 16.57 -7.60 -14.19
N ILE A 101 17.28 -6.87 -15.03
CA ILE A 101 18.23 -7.45 -15.98
C ILE A 101 19.59 -7.57 -15.28
N ALA A 102 20.12 -8.78 -15.21
CA ALA A 102 21.48 -9.05 -14.73
C ALA A 102 22.35 -9.65 -15.84
N ASP A 103 23.67 -9.46 -15.75
CA ASP A 103 24.62 -10.16 -16.61
C ASP A 103 24.94 -11.58 -16.10
N ALA A 104 25.83 -12.29 -16.80
CA ALA A 104 26.21 -13.66 -16.47
C ALA A 104 26.88 -13.79 -15.09
N ASP A 105 27.40 -12.70 -14.51
CA ASP A 105 28.01 -12.63 -13.19
C ASP A 105 27.03 -12.12 -12.11
N TYR A 106 25.72 -12.13 -12.42
CA TYR A 106 24.64 -11.65 -11.56
C TYR A 106 24.77 -10.15 -11.18
N LYS A 107 25.45 -9.33 -11.97
CA LYS A 107 25.49 -7.88 -11.76
C LYS A 107 24.27 -7.24 -12.40
N ILE A 108 23.52 -6.47 -11.61
CA ILE A 108 22.36 -5.71 -12.09
C ILE A 108 22.82 -4.71 -13.17
N LYS A 109 22.21 -4.80 -14.35
CA LYS A 109 22.49 -3.93 -15.51
C LYS A 109 21.40 -2.89 -15.73
N ALA A 110 20.15 -3.26 -15.47
CA ALA A 110 19.01 -2.37 -15.66
C ALA A 110 17.80 -2.83 -14.85
N PHE A 111 16.95 -1.87 -14.51
CA PHE A 111 15.56 -2.09 -14.12
C PHE A 111 14.67 -1.73 -15.31
N ILE A 112 13.73 -2.59 -15.64
CA ILE A 112 12.75 -2.37 -16.72
C ILE A 112 11.34 -2.20 -16.13
N ASP A 113 10.33 -2.07 -16.99
CA ASP A 113 8.92 -2.00 -16.60
C ASP A 113 8.61 -0.80 -15.68
N TRP A 114 8.75 0.41 -16.24
CA TRP A 114 8.59 1.68 -15.52
C TRP A 114 7.18 2.28 -15.65
N ASP A 115 6.22 1.53 -16.20
CA ASP A 115 4.90 2.05 -16.61
C ASP A 115 4.08 2.63 -15.43
N PHE A 116 4.34 2.14 -14.22
CA PHE A 116 3.71 2.62 -12.98
C PHE A 116 4.67 3.34 -12.04
N CYS A 117 5.80 3.87 -12.54
CA CYS A 117 6.66 4.69 -11.70
C CYS A 117 5.99 6.04 -11.38
N TYR A 118 6.11 6.49 -10.14
CA TYR A 118 5.53 7.75 -9.68
C TYR A 118 6.42 8.44 -8.65
N VAL A 119 6.14 9.72 -8.39
CA VAL A 119 6.83 10.48 -7.35
C VAL A 119 6.17 10.22 -6.00
N ALA A 120 6.92 9.68 -5.04
CA ALA A 120 6.42 9.28 -3.72
C ALA A 120 7.29 9.85 -2.58
N PRO A 121 6.78 9.90 -1.33
CA PRO A 121 7.61 10.20 -0.17
C PRO A 121 8.83 9.27 -0.10
N ALA A 122 10.02 9.82 0.14
CA ALA A 122 11.26 9.03 0.19
C ALA A 122 11.23 7.90 1.23
N GLN A 123 10.38 8.02 2.26
CA GLN A 123 10.21 7.02 3.30
C GLN A 123 9.80 5.64 2.75
N PHE A 124 9.13 5.57 1.61
CA PHE A 124 8.79 4.30 0.95
C PHE A 124 10.00 3.49 0.48
N LEU A 125 11.16 4.14 0.30
CA LEU A 125 12.42 3.44 -0.03
C LEU A 125 13.04 2.73 1.18
N PHE A 126 12.51 2.94 2.40
CA PHE A 126 12.98 2.28 3.63
C PHE A 126 12.16 1.02 3.95
N SER A 127 11.45 0.49 2.95
CA SER A 127 10.78 -0.80 2.94
C SER A 127 11.03 -1.49 1.60
N PRO A 128 10.92 -2.83 1.52
CA PRO A 128 11.01 -3.56 0.27
C PRO A 128 10.08 -3.00 -0.83
N PRO A 129 10.44 -3.15 -2.11
CA PRO A 129 9.46 -3.03 -3.19
C PRO A 129 8.35 -4.08 -3.03
N LEU A 130 7.14 -3.79 -3.53
CA LEU A 130 5.95 -4.67 -3.36
C LEU A 130 6.12 -6.07 -3.97
N GLY A 131 7.02 -6.22 -4.94
CA GLY A 131 7.34 -7.49 -5.58
C GLY A 131 8.30 -8.39 -4.80
N LEU A 132 8.78 -7.95 -3.63
CA LEU A 132 9.64 -8.73 -2.74
C LEU A 132 8.92 -8.84 -1.39
N THR A 133 8.41 -10.03 -1.06
CA THR A 133 7.64 -10.15 0.18
C THR A 133 8.55 -9.92 1.37
N PRO A 134 8.07 -9.28 2.45
CA PRO A 134 8.87 -9.16 3.67
C PRO A 134 9.23 -10.52 4.26
N LEU A 135 8.45 -11.57 3.98
CA LEU A 135 8.79 -12.94 4.37
C LEU A 135 10.04 -13.45 3.63
N ASP A 136 10.11 -13.23 2.32
CA ASP A 136 11.31 -13.54 1.51
C ASP A 136 12.54 -12.78 2.03
N MET A 137 12.37 -11.55 2.52
CA MET A 137 13.46 -10.75 3.09
C MET A 137 13.86 -11.17 4.51
N LEU A 138 12.93 -11.61 5.36
CA LEU A 138 13.22 -12.07 6.72
C LEU A 138 13.96 -13.41 6.75
N GLU A 139 13.76 -14.26 5.75
CA GLU A 139 14.56 -15.47 5.58
C GLU A 139 16.01 -15.14 5.17
N CYS A 140 16.23 -13.95 4.60
CA CYS A 140 17.54 -13.42 4.21
C CYS A 140 18.02 -12.35 5.20
N ASN A 141 18.35 -12.75 6.44
CA ASN A 141 18.78 -11.87 7.53
C ASN A 141 19.96 -10.92 7.25
N ASP A 142 20.68 -11.04 6.11
CA ASP A 142 21.89 -10.27 5.79
C ASP A 142 21.69 -9.16 4.72
N VAL A 143 20.45 -8.80 4.34
CA VAL A 143 20.19 -8.02 3.11
C VAL A 143 19.55 -6.63 3.34
N LEU A 144 19.21 -6.26 4.58
CA LEU A 144 18.62 -4.95 4.84
C LEU A 144 19.69 -3.85 4.94
N SER A 145 19.36 -2.67 4.42
CA SER A 145 20.17 -1.48 4.73
C SER A 145 19.94 -1.03 6.18
N GLY A 146 20.92 -0.36 6.80
CA GLY A 146 20.75 0.13 8.18
C GLY A 146 19.52 1.04 8.38
N LEU A 147 19.07 1.75 7.33
CA LEU A 147 17.82 2.53 7.37
C LEU A 147 16.58 1.63 7.37
N MET A 148 16.60 0.52 6.63
CA MET A 148 15.51 -0.46 6.65
C MET A 148 15.44 -1.19 7.99
N GLU A 149 16.59 -1.51 8.59
CA GLU A 149 16.66 -2.08 9.95
C GLU A 149 16.07 -1.12 10.99
N GLU A 150 16.49 0.15 10.99
CA GLU A 150 15.92 1.17 11.89
C GLU A 150 14.40 1.32 11.69
N CYS A 151 13.95 1.32 10.44
CA CYS A 151 12.53 1.38 10.12
C CYS A 151 11.77 0.11 10.56
N MET A 152 12.43 -1.05 10.57
CA MET A 152 11.84 -2.29 11.07
C MET A 152 11.64 -2.23 12.58
N ASP A 153 12.63 -1.73 13.32
CA ASP A 153 12.61 -1.61 14.79
C ASP A 153 11.55 -0.64 15.32
N ASN A 154 11.21 0.39 14.55
CA ASN A 154 10.22 1.40 14.95
C ASN A 154 8.83 1.20 14.30
N GLY A 155 8.66 0.14 13.51
CA GLY A 155 7.42 -0.21 12.82
C GLY A 155 7.12 0.57 11.54
N THR A 156 7.91 1.59 11.17
CA THR A 156 7.67 2.35 9.93
C THR A 156 7.85 1.51 8.67
N PHE A 157 8.69 0.48 8.72
CA PHE A 157 8.83 -0.52 7.65
C PHE A 157 7.50 -1.19 7.32
N TRP A 158 6.82 -1.72 8.34
CA TRP A 158 5.54 -2.43 8.19
C TRP A 158 4.42 -1.49 7.76
N TYR A 159 4.42 -0.26 8.28
CA TYR A 159 3.47 0.76 7.86
C TYR A 159 3.66 1.18 6.40
N ASN A 160 4.89 1.47 5.98
CA ASN A 160 5.17 1.83 4.59
C ASN A 160 4.75 0.72 3.63
N GLN A 161 5.01 -0.55 4.00
CA GLN A 161 4.54 -1.68 3.21
C GLN A 161 3.02 -1.72 3.09
N ALA A 162 2.34 -1.64 4.23
CA ALA A 162 0.90 -1.65 4.27
C ALA A 162 0.34 -0.55 3.35
N VAL A 163 0.72 0.72 3.53
CA VAL A 163 0.22 1.84 2.71
C VAL A 163 0.33 1.58 1.19
N GLN A 164 1.40 0.91 0.77
CA GLN A 164 1.70 0.69 -0.64
C GLN A 164 1.00 -0.53 -1.24
N GLU A 165 0.88 -1.63 -0.50
CA GLU A 165 0.24 -2.84 -1.00
C GLU A 165 -1.28 -2.71 -1.10
N SER A 166 -1.94 -3.61 -1.84
CA SER A 166 -3.39 -3.69 -1.98
C SER A 166 -3.98 -5.01 -1.45
N THR A 167 -3.15 -6.03 -1.19
CA THR A 167 -3.61 -7.41 -1.05
C THR A 167 -3.06 -8.21 0.14
N PHE A 168 -1.96 -7.82 0.80
CA PHE A 168 -1.37 -8.59 1.92
C PHE A 168 -1.35 -7.84 3.27
N TRP A 169 -2.50 -7.31 3.67
CA TRP A 169 -2.60 -6.43 4.83
C TRP A 169 -2.47 -7.13 6.17
N GLN A 170 -3.11 -8.28 6.37
CA GLN A 170 -3.30 -8.84 7.72
C GLN A 170 -1.96 -9.13 8.43
N SER A 171 -1.05 -9.86 7.77
CA SER A 171 0.25 -10.18 8.38
C SER A 171 1.15 -8.95 8.60
N MET A 172 1.09 -7.95 7.71
CA MET A 172 1.83 -6.69 7.86
C MET A 172 1.28 -5.86 9.02
N LEU A 173 -0.04 -5.85 9.19
CA LEU A 173 -0.71 -5.12 10.25
C LEU A 173 -0.54 -5.78 11.61
N GLU A 174 -0.66 -7.10 11.69
CA GLU A 174 -0.32 -7.86 12.89
C GLU A 174 1.10 -7.52 13.39
N ARG A 175 2.07 -7.46 12.46
CA ARG A 175 3.44 -7.02 12.78
C ARG A 175 3.48 -5.55 13.19
N LEU A 176 2.83 -4.65 12.47
CA LEU A 176 2.79 -3.23 12.83
C LEU A 176 2.23 -3.01 14.25
N TRP A 177 1.22 -3.80 14.64
CA TRP A 177 0.60 -3.73 15.96
C TRP A 177 1.47 -4.27 17.09
N THR A 178 2.58 -4.96 16.81
CA THR A 178 3.58 -5.25 17.86
C THR A 178 4.40 -4.01 18.25
N PHE A 179 4.44 -2.99 17.39
CA PHE A 179 5.18 -1.74 17.62
C PHE A 179 4.29 -0.57 18.05
N LYS A 180 3.00 -0.64 17.75
CA LYS A 180 2.02 0.42 18.01
C LYS A 180 0.77 -0.16 18.65
N ALA A 181 0.23 0.55 19.64
CA ALA A 181 -1.11 0.24 20.13
C ALA A 181 -2.11 0.34 18.97
N THR A 182 -2.95 -0.69 18.81
CA THR A 182 -4.07 -0.64 17.88
C THR A 182 -4.97 0.53 18.28
N PRO A 183 -5.18 1.53 17.40
CA PRO A 183 -6.06 2.63 17.71
C PRO A 183 -7.50 2.11 17.85
N GLU A 184 -8.25 2.70 18.78
CA GLU A 184 -9.67 2.42 18.90
C GLU A 184 -10.39 3.10 17.73
N VAL A 185 -10.85 2.29 16.78
CA VAL A 185 -11.59 2.75 15.60
C VAL A 185 -13.01 2.21 15.72
N GLN A 186 -13.99 3.11 15.57
CA GLN A 186 -15.40 2.74 15.57
C GLN A 186 -15.85 2.29 14.18
N ASP A 187 -16.82 1.38 14.17
CA ASP A 187 -17.49 0.99 12.93
C ASP A 187 -18.17 2.21 12.29
N PRO A 188 -18.01 2.40 10.97
CA PRO A 188 -18.76 3.41 10.26
C PRO A 188 -20.25 3.01 10.25
N PRO A 189 -21.17 3.98 10.16
CA PRO A 189 -22.62 3.71 10.21
C PRO A 189 -23.11 2.72 9.13
N ASP A 190 -22.39 2.61 8.01
CA ASP A 190 -22.71 1.75 6.87
C ASP A 190 -22.05 0.36 6.92
N MET A 191 -21.33 0.01 7.99
CA MET A 191 -20.55 -1.24 8.08
C MET A 191 -21.38 -2.50 7.81
N ALA A 192 -22.56 -2.63 8.42
CA ALA A 192 -23.41 -3.80 8.22
C ALA A 192 -23.86 -3.96 6.76
N GLY A 193 -24.20 -2.85 6.10
CA GLY A 193 -24.57 -2.86 4.68
C GLY A 193 -23.39 -3.19 3.77
N PHE A 194 -22.20 -2.66 4.10
CA PHE A 194 -20.96 -3.00 3.42
C PHE A 194 -20.62 -4.50 3.53
N ILE A 195 -20.70 -5.08 4.72
CA ILE A 195 -20.46 -6.53 4.95
C ILE A 195 -21.47 -7.36 4.15
N GLN A 196 -22.76 -7.02 4.21
CA GLN A 196 -23.79 -7.73 3.48
C GLN A 196 -23.51 -7.76 1.96
N LEU A 197 -23.17 -6.59 1.39
CA LEU A 197 -22.81 -6.47 -0.03
C LEU A 197 -21.63 -7.38 -0.40
N LYS A 198 -20.61 -7.48 0.46
CA LYS A 198 -19.45 -8.35 0.23
C LYS A 198 -19.80 -9.84 0.24
N LEU A 199 -20.64 -10.25 1.17
CA LEU A 199 -21.10 -11.64 1.24
C LEU A 199 -21.98 -12.00 0.05
N GLU A 200 -22.79 -11.06 -0.46
CA GLU A 200 -23.57 -11.24 -1.70
C GLU A 200 -22.65 -11.43 -2.91
N GLN A 201 -21.64 -10.58 -3.09
CA GLN A 201 -20.65 -10.71 -4.16
C GLN A 201 -19.87 -12.01 -4.12
N TYR A 202 -19.48 -12.46 -2.93
CA TYR A 202 -18.79 -13.74 -2.78
C TYR A 202 -19.69 -14.90 -3.20
N ARG A 203 -20.98 -14.87 -2.87
CA ARG A 203 -21.93 -15.89 -3.35
C ARG A 203 -22.06 -15.87 -4.87
N GLU A 204 -22.21 -14.70 -5.49
CA GLU A 204 -22.37 -14.59 -6.95
C GLU A 204 -21.15 -15.02 -7.75
N LYS A 205 -19.93 -14.84 -7.22
CA LYS A 205 -18.69 -15.26 -7.89
C LYS A 205 -18.47 -16.78 -7.92
N TRP A 206 -19.13 -17.53 -7.04
CA TRP A 206 -18.88 -18.96 -6.84
C TRP A 206 -20.15 -19.82 -7.01
N ILE A 207 -21.16 -19.30 -7.70
CA ILE A 207 -22.31 -20.03 -8.27
C ILE A 207 -22.10 -20.17 -9.78
#